data_AF-A0A6A7G1B2-F1
#
_entry.id   AF-A0A6A7G1B2-F1
#
_cell.length_a   1.000
_cell.length_b   1.000
_cell.length_c   1.000
_cell.angle_alpha   90.00
_cell.angle_beta   90.00
_cell.angle_gamma   90.00
#
_symmetry.space_group_name_H-M   'P 1'
#
loop_
_entity.id
_entity.type
_entity.pdbx_description
1 polymer ?
#
loop_
_entity_poly.entity_id
_entity_poly.type
_entity_poly.pdbx_seq_one_letter_code
_entity_poly.pdbx_strand_id
1 'polypeptide(L)'
;SGGGLSGALDSIYLGCSVNKGCFGLPLGCENAENCDSLFTYTKTSDGYQFELMGTVMSGNAYAAGGLSHDYKMGSDSVMACRSYQNIADITMAWNLVSTKSNSFLKDQKQGLSDYEMKQIDGKLYCRFTRQAKMEIEGKQFDLDNEKFYLMIAQGPLAADGSLLYHEKKQVSNQATYMSAFETLGTASDLFVTLHACFMVAAWVGAASSGILLARYFKQTWKNYKTFNIDQWFHFHRLFMMTTWGLTMAGFVLIMIHVGGWTSVPANTNPHAYIGIVSIVLCFIQPFIAACRCSPTDSRRPVFNWIHWFVGNAAQTLGITAIFFGLELYGLPRWTWWVMIVFVGFHCLMHIILSIGECVSDSKTKNQVSGIAMKDFNSSRDMLQPPPQDKLLDAPGGTFRKAMLAVYLLVIWLLVITLLLVIIVGEHELQDWNLIFWDE
;
A
#
# COMPACT_ATOMS: atom_id res chain seq x y z
N SER A 1 -46.30 8.56 21.40
CA SER A 1 -45.98 7.45 20.49
C SER A 1 -44.69 7.79 19.74
N GLY A 2 -43.54 7.43 20.30
CA GLY A 2 -42.22 7.83 19.76
C GLY A 2 -41.12 6.76 19.86
N GLY A 3 -41.49 5.48 20.02
CA GLY A 3 -40.54 4.40 20.34
C GLY A 3 -40.18 3.45 19.19
N GLY A 4 -40.55 3.73 17.95
CA GLY A 4 -40.39 2.77 16.83
C GLY A 4 -39.14 2.95 15.96
N LEU A 5 -38.36 4.03 16.13
CA LEU A 5 -37.44 4.52 15.09
C LEU A 5 -35.94 4.28 15.39
N SER A 6 -35.52 4.21 16.66
CA SER A 6 -34.15 3.82 17.09
C SER A 6 -33.94 2.30 17.02
N GLY A 7 -35.00 1.52 17.24
CA GLY A 7 -34.88 0.09 17.49
C GLY A 7 -34.41 -0.75 16.30
N ALA A 8 -34.54 -0.29 15.05
CA ALA A 8 -34.14 -1.09 13.88
C ALA A 8 -32.61 -1.21 13.74
N LEU A 9 -31.88 -0.09 13.94
CA LEU A 9 -30.42 -0.07 13.90
C LEU A 9 -29.79 -0.74 15.12
N ASP A 10 -30.40 -0.60 16.29
CA ASP A 10 -29.98 -1.32 17.51
C ASP A 10 -30.32 -2.83 17.40
N SER A 11 -31.30 -3.22 16.58
CA SER A 11 -31.72 -4.62 16.44
C SER A 11 -30.93 -5.45 15.43
N ILE A 12 -30.19 -4.84 14.51
CA ILE A 12 -29.54 -5.62 13.43
C ILE A 12 -28.50 -6.62 13.98
N TYR A 13 -27.86 -6.26 15.09
CA TYR A 13 -26.88 -7.09 15.82
C TYR A 13 -27.52 -8.17 16.70
N LEU A 14 -28.80 -8.00 17.09
CA LEU A 14 -29.49 -8.97 17.94
C LEU A 14 -29.58 -10.33 17.23
N GLY A 15 -29.06 -11.36 17.89
CA GLY A 15 -29.11 -12.74 17.40
C GLY A 15 -27.95 -13.14 16.49
N CYS A 16 -26.98 -12.25 16.25
CA CYS A 16 -25.72 -12.60 15.61
C CYS A 16 -25.06 -13.80 16.31
N SER A 17 -24.64 -14.77 15.52
CA SER A 17 -24.02 -16.04 15.95
C SER A 17 -24.92 -16.97 16.77
N VAL A 18 -26.22 -16.67 16.89
CA VAL A 18 -27.20 -17.49 17.61
C VAL A 18 -28.30 -17.99 16.69
N ASN A 19 -29.04 -17.08 16.07
CA ASN A 19 -30.15 -17.40 15.16
C ASN A 19 -30.04 -16.65 13.81
N LYS A 20 -28.92 -15.96 13.61
CA LYS A 20 -28.59 -15.16 12.43
C LYS A 20 -27.09 -15.21 12.17
N GLY A 21 -26.71 -15.34 10.91
CA GLY A 21 -25.33 -15.18 10.49
C GLY A 21 -25.02 -13.70 10.30
N CYS A 22 -23.84 -13.28 10.75
CA CYS A 22 -23.41 -11.88 10.69
C CYS A 22 -21.98 -11.80 10.18
N PHE A 23 -21.75 -10.90 9.24
CA PHE A 23 -20.44 -10.63 8.68
C PHE A 23 -20.22 -9.11 8.64
N GLY A 24 -19.37 -8.64 9.54
CA GLY A 24 -19.12 -7.23 9.79
C GLY A 24 -17.81 -6.72 9.18
N LEU A 25 -17.77 -5.41 8.94
CA LEU A 25 -16.61 -4.63 8.55
C LEU A 25 -16.48 -3.46 9.54
N PRO A 26 -15.34 -3.28 10.24
CA PRO A 26 -14.14 -4.15 10.25
C PRO A 26 -14.39 -5.51 10.93
N LEU A 27 -13.47 -6.46 10.77
CA LEU A 27 -13.61 -7.81 11.35
C LEU A 27 -13.89 -7.77 12.87
N GLY A 28 -14.93 -8.49 13.32
CA GLY A 28 -15.27 -8.62 14.73
C GLY A 28 -16.13 -7.47 15.30
N CYS A 29 -16.42 -6.44 14.49
CA CYS A 29 -17.25 -5.30 14.89
C CYS A 29 -18.68 -5.70 15.31
N GLU A 30 -19.16 -6.87 14.87
CA GLU A 30 -20.48 -7.37 15.23
C GLU A 30 -20.61 -7.67 16.73
N ASN A 31 -19.50 -8.00 17.41
CA ASN A 31 -19.49 -8.24 18.85
C ASN A 31 -19.44 -6.94 19.66
N ALA A 32 -18.87 -5.88 19.06
CA ALA A 32 -18.76 -4.55 19.65
C ALA A 32 -19.91 -3.61 19.20
N GLU A 33 -20.81 -4.10 18.35
CA GLU A 33 -21.97 -3.38 17.79
C GLU A 33 -21.61 -2.07 17.06
N ASN A 34 -20.38 -1.98 16.53
CA ASN A 34 -19.81 -0.74 15.98
C ASN A 34 -19.39 -0.86 14.50
N CYS A 35 -20.01 -1.77 13.74
CA CYS A 35 -19.67 -1.98 12.34
C CYS A 35 -19.88 -0.74 11.46
N ASP A 36 -18.91 -0.47 10.59
CA ASP A 36 -19.06 0.43 9.44
C ASP A 36 -20.07 -0.12 8.45
N SER A 37 -20.02 -1.42 8.19
CA SER A 37 -20.99 -2.14 7.38
C SER A 37 -21.25 -3.51 7.96
N LEU A 38 -22.50 -3.96 7.91
CA LEU A 38 -22.91 -5.26 8.40
C LEU A 38 -23.80 -5.95 7.38
N PHE A 39 -23.45 -7.20 7.08
CA PHE A 39 -24.24 -8.09 6.24
C PHE A 39 -24.72 -9.26 7.09
N THR A 40 -26.03 -9.44 7.19
CA THR A 40 -26.63 -10.51 7.99
C THR A 40 -27.61 -11.33 7.19
N TYR A 41 -27.81 -12.59 7.62
CA TYR A 41 -28.71 -13.52 6.95
C TYR A 41 -29.37 -14.48 7.94
N THR A 42 -30.62 -14.83 7.67
CA THR A 42 -31.32 -15.91 8.37
C THR A 42 -32.35 -16.58 7.46
N LYS A 43 -32.64 -17.85 7.74
CA LYS A 43 -33.59 -18.64 6.93
C LYS A 43 -35.03 -18.28 7.31
N THR A 44 -35.88 -18.19 6.30
CA THR A 44 -37.33 -17.94 6.43
C THR A 44 -38.13 -18.97 5.65
N SER A 45 -39.46 -18.90 5.69
CA SER A 45 -40.36 -19.74 4.89
C SER A 45 -40.19 -19.53 3.38
N ASP A 46 -39.92 -18.29 2.97
CA ASP A 46 -39.95 -17.85 1.57
C ASP A 46 -38.55 -17.68 0.97
N GLY A 47 -37.52 -18.16 1.68
CA GLY A 47 -36.13 -18.07 1.29
C GLY A 47 -35.25 -17.62 2.45
N TYR A 48 -34.43 -16.60 2.23
CA TYR A 48 -33.52 -16.06 3.23
C TYR A 48 -33.74 -14.56 3.40
N GLN A 49 -33.94 -14.13 4.64
CA GLN A 49 -33.98 -12.71 4.97
C GLN A 49 -32.56 -12.21 5.17
N PHE A 50 -32.24 -11.14 4.46
CA PHE A 50 -30.98 -10.44 4.56
C PHE A 50 -31.21 -9.05 5.14
N GLU A 51 -30.25 -8.59 5.94
CA GLU A 51 -30.15 -7.18 6.31
C GLU A 51 -28.76 -6.66 6.01
N LEU A 52 -28.72 -5.50 5.37
CA LEU A 52 -27.52 -4.75 5.03
C LEU A 52 -27.57 -3.40 5.73
N MET A 53 -26.51 -3.09 6.46
CA MET A 53 -26.27 -1.76 7.02
C MET A 53 -24.94 -1.23 6.48
N GLY A 54 -24.86 0.07 6.21
CA GLY A 54 -23.58 0.74 6.03
C GLY A 54 -23.61 2.21 6.40
N THR A 55 -22.48 2.72 6.91
CA THR A 55 -22.27 4.12 7.23
C THR A 55 -22.08 4.91 5.94
N VAL A 56 -22.96 5.89 5.71
CA VAL A 56 -23.03 6.67 4.48
C VAL A 56 -22.59 8.10 4.74
N MET A 57 -21.37 8.44 4.29
CA MET A 57 -20.79 9.78 4.46
C MET A 57 -21.42 10.87 3.55
N SER A 58 -22.13 10.50 2.48
CA SER A 58 -22.79 11.44 1.56
C SER A 58 -24.01 10.80 0.87
N GLY A 59 -24.99 11.59 0.41
CA GLY A 59 -26.29 11.10 -0.11
C GLY A 59 -26.26 10.21 -1.38
N ASN A 60 -25.07 9.87 -1.89
CA ASN A 60 -24.81 8.98 -3.03
C ASN A 60 -23.76 7.93 -2.64
N ALA A 61 -24.18 6.87 -1.93
CA ALA A 61 -23.29 5.79 -1.51
C ALA A 61 -24.02 4.45 -1.46
N TYR A 62 -23.27 3.37 -1.30
CA TYR A 62 -23.80 2.03 -1.15
C TYR A 62 -23.08 1.21 -0.08
N ALA A 63 -23.81 0.23 0.44
CA ALA A 63 -23.32 -0.92 1.17
C ALA A 63 -23.83 -2.18 0.48
N ALA A 64 -22.94 -3.13 0.18
CA ALA A 64 -23.26 -4.31 -0.60
C ALA A 64 -22.80 -5.58 0.09
N GLY A 65 -23.64 -6.61 0.03
CA GLY A 65 -23.32 -7.99 0.37
C GLY A 65 -23.15 -8.81 -0.90
N GLY A 66 -22.14 -9.66 -0.95
CA GLY A 66 -21.85 -10.54 -2.08
C GLY A 66 -21.78 -12.00 -1.65
N LEU A 67 -22.30 -12.88 -2.50
CA LEU A 67 -22.15 -14.32 -2.38
C LEU A 67 -21.25 -14.81 -3.51
N SER A 68 -20.15 -15.45 -3.14
CA SER A 68 -19.17 -15.96 -4.11
C SER A 68 -18.83 -17.42 -3.85
N HIS A 69 -18.35 -18.10 -4.89
CA HIS A 69 -17.82 -19.45 -4.80
C HIS A 69 -16.31 -19.47 -4.53
N ASP A 70 -15.65 -18.32 -4.55
CA ASP A 70 -14.25 -18.16 -4.15
C ASP A 70 -14.02 -16.85 -3.35
N TYR A 71 -12.79 -16.59 -2.92
CA TYR A 71 -12.45 -15.41 -2.12
C TYR A 71 -12.14 -14.16 -2.97
N LYS A 72 -12.28 -14.22 -4.30
CA LYS A 72 -11.95 -13.13 -5.23
C LYS A 72 -13.23 -12.57 -5.83
N MET A 73 -13.31 -11.23 -5.90
CA MET A 73 -14.42 -10.57 -6.59
C MET A 73 -14.45 -10.97 -8.08
N GLY A 74 -15.55 -11.54 -8.57
CA GLY A 74 -15.75 -11.94 -9.95
C GLY A 74 -16.63 -13.19 -10.07
N SER A 75 -17.68 -13.11 -10.89
CA SER A 75 -18.76 -14.10 -10.96
C SER A 75 -19.52 -14.27 -9.63
N ASP A 76 -19.86 -13.14 -9.01
CA ASP A 76 -20.55 -13.08 -7.71
C ASP A 76 -21.96 -12.51 -7.82
N SER A 77 -22.88 -13.06 -7.02
CA SER A 77 -24.21 -12.51 -6.81
C SER A 77 -24.15 -11.41 -5.76
N VAL A 78 -24.42 -10.16 -6.14
CA VAL A 78 -24.32 -8.99 -5.26
C VAL A 78 -25.69 -8.39 -4.97
N MET A 79 -25.93 -8.07 -3.70
CA MET A 79 -27.08 -7.31 -3.22
C MET A 79 -26.56 -5.96 -2.71
N ALA A 80 -26.89 -4.88 -3.40
CA ALA A 80 -26.40 -3.54 -3.10
C ALA A 80 -27.54 -2.66 -2.56
N CYS A 81 -27.45 -2.36 -1.26
CA CYS A 81 -28.24 -1.32 -0.62
C CYS A 81 -27.61 0.02 -0.96
N ARG A 82 -28.33 0.89 -1.68
CA ARG A 82 -27.81 2.17 -2.18
C ARG A 82 -28.69 3.33 -1.76
N SER A 83 -28.08 4.48 -1.48
CA SER A 83 -28.78 5.76 -1.39
C SER A 83 -28.37 6.57 -2.61
N TYR A 84 -29.32 6.87 -3.50
CA TYR A 84 -29.09 7.68 -4.69
C TYR A 84 -30.06 8.86 -4.66
N GLN A 85 -29.52 10.08 -4.70
CA GLN A 85 -30.31 11.32 -4.52
C GLN A 85 -31.13 11.29 -3.22
N ASN A 86 -30.57 10.72 -2.14
CA ASN A 86 -31.23 10.49 -0.84
C ASN A 86 -32.43 9.52 -0.89
N ILE A 87 -32.55 8.72 -1.94
CA ILE A 87 -33.56 7.66 -2.04
C ILE A 87 -32.85 6.33 -1.81
N ALA A 88 -33.23 5.65 -0.73
CA ALA A 88 -32.74 4.32 -0.41
C ALA A 88 -33.40 3.27 -1.32
N ASP A 89 -32.60 2.40 -1.91
CA ASP A 89 -33.04 1.31 -2.77
C ASP A 89 -32.16 0.08 -2.59
N ILE A 90 -32.72 -1.10 -2.89
CA ILE A 90 -31.98 -2.37 -2.89
C ILE A 90 -31.97 -2.91 -4.32
N THR A 91 -30.78 -3.27 -4.79
CA THR A 91 -30.58 -3.74 -6.16
C THR A 91 -29.68 -4.97 -6.22
N MET A 92 -29.98 -5.85 -7.17
CA MET A 92 -29.16 -6.99 -7.53
C MET A 92 -28.15 -6.57 -8.61
N ALA A 93 -26.90 -6.97 -8.41
CA ALA A 93 -25.81 -6.77 -9.34
C ALA A 93 -25.00 -8.06 -9.51
N TRP A 94 -24.21 -8.08 -10.57
CA TRP A 94 -23.28 -9.15 -10.90
C TRP A 94 -21.86 -8.61 -10.99
N ASN A 95 -20.91 -9.27 -10.33
CA ASN A 95 -19.49 -8.94 -10.49
C ASN A 95 -18.92 -9.65 -11.71
N LEU A 96 -18.29 -8.89 -12.61
CA LEU A 96 -17.69 -9.38 -13.84
C LEU A 96 -16.25 -9.87 -13.58
N VAL A 97 -15.92 -11.07 -14.06
CA VAL A 97 -14.57 -11.67 -13.89
C VAL A 97 -13.49 -10.84 -14.58
N SER A 98 -13.76 -10.39 -15.81
CA SER A 98 -12.77 -9.78 -16.70
C SER A 98 -12.28 -8.42 -16.21
N THR A 99 -13.17 -7.64 -15.60
CA THR A 99 -12.94 -6.24 -15.26
C THR A 99 -13.03 -5.96 -13.77
N LYS A 100 -13.38 -6.94 -12.92
CA LYS A 100 -13.64 -6.74 -11.49
C LYS A 100 -14.60 -5.56 -11.23
N SER A 101 -15.48 -5.30 -12.19
CA SER A 101 -16.52 -4.27 -12.14
C SER A 101 -17.87 -4.95 -11.89
N ASN A 102 -18.89 -4.15 -11.58
CA ASN A 102 -20.25 -4.65 -11.40
C ASN A 102 -21.15 -4.21 -12.55
N SER A 103 -22.21 -4.97 -12.78
CA SER A 103 -23.33 -4.58 -13.64
C SER A 103 -24.65 -4.95 -12.96
N PHE A 104 -25.60 -4.03 -12.95
CA PHE A 104 -26.95 -4.33 -12.46
C PHE A 104 -27.61 -5.42 -13.29
N LEU A 105 -28.40 -6.28 -12.65
CA LEU A 105 -29.22 -7.25 -13.36
C LEU A 105 -30.30 -6.52 -14.18
N LYS A 106 -30.77 -7.17 -15.26
CA LYS A 106 -31.84 -6.63 -16.10
C LYS A 106 -33.11 -6.35 -15.29
N ASP A 107 -33.45 -7.27 -14.40
CA ASP A 107 -34.38 -7.02 -13.30
C ASP A 107 -33.58 -6.79 -12.02
N GLN A 108 -33.50 -5.53 -11.60
CA GLN A 108 -32.70 -5.14 -10.44
C GLN A 108 -33.26 -5.70 -9.12
N LYS A 109 -34.49 -6.23 -9.09
CA LYS A 109 -35.08 -6.84 -7.90
C LYS A 109 -35.36 -8.33 -8.12
N GLN A 110 -34.71 -8.94 -9.11
CA GLN A 110 -34.86 -10.37 -9.41
C GLN A 110 -34.68 -11.22 -8.14
N GLY A 111 -35.70 -12.01 -7.81
CA GLY A 111 -35.68 -12.90 -6.66
C GLY A 111 -35.75 -12.23 -5.29
N LEU A 112 -35.99 -10.91 -5.22
CA LEU A 112 -36.16 -10.16 -3.98
C LEU A 112 -37.65 -9.89 -3.68
N SER A 113 -38.02 -9.97 -2.40
CA SER A 113 -39.35 -9.68 -1.87
C SER A 113 -39.24 -9.07 -0.46
N ASP A 114 -40.37 -8.62 0.11
CA ASP A 114 -40.48 -8.10 1.50
C ASP A 114 -39.34 -7.14 1.88
N TYR A 115 -39.11 -6.13 1.05
CA TYR A 115 -38.00 -5.19 1.24
C TYR A 115 -38.43 -3.93 1.99
N GLU A 116 -37.54 -3.49 2.88
CA GLU A 116 -37.65 -2.28 3.67
C GLU A 116 -36.32 -1.54 3.58
N MET A 117 -36.32 -0.31 3.06
CA MET A 117 -35.13 0.51 2.93
C MET A 117 -35.30 1.80 3.73
N LYS A 118 -34.28 2.14 4.52
CA LYS A 118 -34.29 3.31 5.41
C LYS A 118 -32.92 3.98 5.38
N GLN A 119 -32.94 5.30 5.56
CA GLN A 119 -31.74 6.09 5.80
C GLN A 119 -31.96 6.85 7.11
N ILE A 120 -31.20 6.49 8.15
CA ILE A 120 -31.38 6.99 9.52
C ILE A 120 -29.99 7.27 10.10
N ASP A 121 -29.80 8.44 10.70
CA ASP A 121 -28.58 8.82 11.44
C ASP A 121 -27.26 8.57 10.67
N GLY A 122 -27.25 8.89 9.38
CA GLY A 122 -26.07 8.69 8.53
C GLY A 122 -25.80 7.22 8.16
N LYS A 123 -26.71 6.30 8.48
CA LYS A 123 -26.65 4.90 8.10
C LYS A 123 -27.73 4.57 7.08
N LEU A 124 -27.34 3.77 6.09
CA LEU A 124 -28.24 3.17 5.13
C LEU A 124 -28.56 1.74 5.58
N TYR A 125 -29.84 1.40 5.61
CA TYR A 125 -30.34 0.10 6.04
C TYR A 125 -31.28 -0.47 4.98
N CYS A 126 -31.06 -1.72 4.59
CA CYS A 126 -31.98 -2.49 3.76
C CYS A 126 -32.24 -3.86 4.40
N ARG A 127 -33.50 -4.19 4.64
CA ARG A 127 -33.97 -5.56 4.90
C ARG A 127 -34.71 -6.07 3.69
N PHE A 128 -34.52 -7.33 3.32
CA PHE A 128 -35.24 -7.95 2.20
C PHE A 128 -35.18 -9.47 2.30
N THR A 129 -36.14 -10.14 1.67
CA THR A 129 -36.12 -11.59 1.48
C THR A 129 -35.61 -11.92 0.09
N ARG A 130 -34.64 -12.82 -0.02
CA ARG A 130 -34.12 -13.35 -1.28
C ARG A 130 -34.51 -14.82 -1.42
N GLN A 131 -34.92 -15.22 -2.62
CA GLN A 131 -35.19 -16.62 -2.95
C GLN A 131 -33.98 -17.52 -2.64
N ALA A 132 -34.25 -18.72 -2.12
CA ALA A 132 -33.20 -19.67 -1.77
C ALA A 132 -32.37 -20.14 -2.98
N LYS A 133 -32.99 -20.20 -4.16
CA LYS A 133 -32.36 -20.69 -5.40
C LYS A 133 -32.56 -19.68 -6.51
N MET A 134 -31.47 -19.26 -7.13
CA MET A 134 -31.49 -18.34 -8.26
C MET A 134 -30.43 -18.73 -9.28
N GLU A 135 -30.74 -18.50 -10.56
CA GLU A 135 -29.75 -18.49 -11.63
C GLU A 135 -29.46 -17.05 -12.04
N ILE A 136 -28.18 -16.65 -11.96
CA ILE A 136 -27.70 -15.32 -12.31
C ILE A 136 -26.55 -15.48 -13.29
N GLU A 137 -26.68 -14.89 -14.49
CA GLU A 137 -25.66 -14.96 -15.56
C GLU A 137 -25.19 -16.41 -15.86
N GLY A 138 -26.12 -17.37 -15.84
CA GLY A 138 -25.85 -18.80 -16.11
C GLY A 138 -25.21 -19.57 -14.96
N LYS A 139 -25.03 -18.95 -13.79
CA LYS A 139 -24.50 -19.59 -12.58
C LYS A 139 -25.61 -19.78 -11.54
N GLN A 140 -25.67 -20.97 -10.97
CA GLN A 140 -26.64 -21.29 -9.90
C GLN A 140 -26.13 -20.79 -8.55
N PHE A 141 -27.06 -20.30 -7.73
CA PHE A 141 -26.86 -19.92 -6.34
C PHE A 141 -27.92 -20.61 -5.50
N ASP A 142 -27.57 -21.75 -4.90
CA ASP A 142 -28.45 -22.54 -4.03
C ASP A 142 -28.06 -22.35 -2.55
N LEU A 143 -28.72 -21.41 -1.87
CA LEU A 143 -28.45 -21.06 -0.47
C LEU A 143 -28.72 -22.20 0.51
N ASP A 144 -29.51 -23.21 0.12
CA ASP A 144 -29.83 -24.36 0.97
C ASP A 144 -28.72 -25.41 0.96
N ASN A 145 -27.99 -25.55 -0.15
CA ASN A 145 -27.12 -26.71 -0.40
C ASN A 145 -25.65 -26.35 -0.72
N GLU A 146 -25.37 -25.09 -1.05
CA GLU A 146 -24.02 -24.63 -1.39
C GLU A 146 -23.39 -23.81 -0.26
N LYS A 147 -22.05 -23.78 -0.27
CA LYS A 147 -21.27 -22.89 0.58
C LYS A 147 -20.84 -21.67 -0.21
N PHE A 148 -20.86 -20.50 0.42
CA PHE A 148 -20.44 -19.25 -0.19
C PHE A 148 -19.41 -18.54 0.68
N TYR A 149 -18.43 -17.93 0.01
CA TYR A 149 -17.67 -16.85 0.61
C TYR A 149 -18.57 -15.62 0.69
N LEU A 150 -18.58 -14.99 1.87
CA LEU A 150 -19.33 -13.76 2.11
C LEU A 150 -18.44 -12.58 1.79
N MET A 151 -18.92 -11.66 0.98
CA MET A 151 -18.25 -10.41 0.66
C MET A 151 -19.09 -9.25 1.20
N ILE A 152 -18.42 -8.24 1.73
CA ILE A 152 -19.05 -6.97 2.11
C ILE A 152 -18.22 -5.82 1.57
N ALA A 153 -18.89 -4.80 1.03
CA ALA A 153 -18.22 -3.64 0.46
C ALA A 153 -19.05 -2.38 0.64
N GLN A 154 -18.36 -1.26 0.83
CA GLN A 154 -18.92 0.08 0.94
C GLN A 154 -18.23 1.00 -0.07
N GLY A 155 -18.97 1.89 -0.72
CA GLY A 155 -18.37 2.87 -1.62
C GLY A 155 -19.33 3.95 -2.13
N PRO A 156 -18.82 4.91 -2.89
CA PRO A 156 -19.64 5.97 -3.50
C PRO A 156 -20.44 5.46 -4.71
N LEU A 157 -21.46 6.23 -5.08
CA LEU A 157 -22.16 6.05 -6.36
C LEU A 157 -21.68 7.08 -7.39
N ALA A 158 -21.73 6.68 -8.66
CA ALA A 158 -21.56 7.60 -9.77
C ALA A 158 -22.79 8.50 -9.94
N ALA A 159 -22.65 9.53 -10.78
CA ALA A 159 -23.74 10.47 -11.07
C ALA A 159 -24.97 9.82 -11.71
N ASP A 160 -24.82 8.64 -12.32
CA ASP A 160 -25.90 7.84 -12.90
C ASP A 160 -26.46 6.77 -11.94
N GLY A 161 -25.98 6.73 -10.69
CA GLY A 161 -26.40 5.77 -9.68
C GLY A 161 -25.75 4.39 -9.77
N SER A 162 -24.74 4.22 -10.64
CA SER A 162 -23.92 3.01 -10.69
C SER A 162 -22.95 2.92 -9.50
N LEU A 163 -22.61 1.70 -9.08
CA LEU A 163 -21.69 1.47 -7.97
C LEU A 163 -20.25 1.72 -8.42
N LEU A 164 -19.56 2.68 -7.81
CA LEU A 164 -18.14 2.94 -8.06
C LEU A 164 -17.25 1.95 -7.30
N TYR A 165 -15.94 2.12 -7.41
CA TYR A 165 -14.97 1.32 -6.67
C TYR A 165 -15.21 1.47 -5.16
N HIS A 166 -15.26 0.34 -4.45
CA HIS A 166 -15.45 0.32 -3.00
C HIS A 166 -14.28 0.99 -2.27
N GLU A 167 -14.56 1.76 -1.23
CA GLU A 167 -13.56 2.35 -0.34
C GLU A 167 -13.16 1.40 0.78
N LYS A 168 -14.13 0.64 1.30
CA LYS A 168 -13.91 -0.39 2.33
C LYS A 168 -14.48 -1.72 1.84
N LYS A 169 -13.78 -2.83 2.08
CA LYS A 169 -14.23 -4.19 1.70
C LYS A 169 -13.69 -5.26 2.62
N GLN A 170 -14.40 -6.38 2.71
CA GLN A 170 -13.94 -7.60 3.38
C GLN A 170 -14.52 -8.84 2.71
N VAL A 171 -13.81 -9.96 2.80
CA VAL A 171 -14.27 -11.28 2.36
C VAL A 171 -13.99 -12.32 3.42
N SER A 172 -14.90 -13.26 3.63
CA SER A 172 -14.72 -14.33 4.62
C SER A 172 -13.49 -15.19 4.28
N ASN A 173 -12.82 -15.73 5.30
CA ASN A 173 -11.65 -16.61 5.13
C ASN A 173 -12.03 -18.01 4.61
N GLN A 174 -13.29 -18.40 4.78
CA GLN A 174 -13.82 -19.69 4.35
C GLN A 174 -15.24 -19.53 3.80
N ALA A 175 -15.64 -20.48 2.97
CA ALA A 175 -17.01 -20.58 2.51
C ALA A 175 -17.90 -21.17 3.62
N THR A 176 -19.07 -20.59 3.82
CA THR A 176 -20.05 -21.01 4.84
C THR A 176 -21.40 -21.37 4.22
N TYR A 177 -22.16 -22.21 4.92
CA TYR A 177 -23.57 -22.41 4.59
C TYR A 177 -24.40 -21.25 5.13
N MET A 178 -25.46 -20.86 4.41
CA MET A 178 -26.39 -19.84 4.91
C MET A 178 -27.22 -20.32 6.11
N SER A 179 -27.20 -21.62 6.41
CA SER A 179 -27.76 -22.21 7.62
C SER A 179 -26.79 -22.22 8.82
N ALA A 180 -25.53 -21.83 8.61
CA ALA A 180 -24.53 -21.77 9.66
C ALA A 180 -24.37 -20.33 10.17
N PHE A 181 -24.32 -20.17 11.48
CA PHE A 181 -24.18 -18.89 12.18
C PHE A 181 -22.82 -18.79 12.87
N GLU A 182 -21.78 -19.32 12.22
CA GLU A 182 -20.42 -19.29 12.76
C GLU A 182 -19.80 -17.90 12.58
N THR A 183 -18.97 -17.48 13.54
CA THR A 183 -18.11 -16.31 13.38
C THR A 183 -17.08 -16.62 12.29
N LEU A 184 -17.05 -15.83 11.22
CA LEU A 184 -16.12 -16.01 10.11
C LEU A 184 -14.93 -15.05 10.25
N GLY A 185 -13.73 -15.54 9.96
CA GLY A 185 -12.55 -14.70 9.83
C GLY A 185 -12.47 -14.00 8.46
N THR A 186 -11.44 -13.20 8.23
CA THR A 186 -11.18 -12.53 6.94
C THR A 186 -10.12 -13.26 6.12
N ALA A 187 -10.31 -13.39 4.81
CA ALA A 187 -9.28 -14.00 3.96
C ALA A 187 -7.99 -13.17 3.99
N SER A 188 -6.87 -13.85 4.23
CA SER A 188 -5.54 -13.21 4.20
C SER A 188 -5.10 -12.99 2.76
N ASP A 189 -4.74 -11.76 2.42
CA ASP A 189 -4.12 -11.43 1.14
C ASP A 189 -2.59 -11.42 1.25
N LEU A 190 -2.03 -12.57 1.65
CA LEU A 190 -0.59 -12.73 1.91
C LEU A 190 0.29 -12.19 0.76
N PHE A 191 -0.13 -12.39 -0.49
CA PHE A 191 0.65 -11.93 -1.65
C PHE A 191 0.65 -10.41 -1.77
N VAL A 192 -0.48 -9.74 -1.51
CA VAL A 192 -0.56 -8.28 -1.49
C VAL A 192 0.18 -7.71 -0.28
N THR A 193 0.08 -8.32 0.89
CA THR A 193 0.84 -7.94 2.09
C THR A 193 2.35 -8.07 1.85
N LEU A 194 2.83 -9.19 1.31
CA LEU A 194 4.24 -9.38 0.98
C LEU A 194 4.72 -8.42 -0.11
N HIS A 195 3.89 -8.14 -1.13
CA HIS A 195 4.18 -7.12 -2.12
C HIS A 195 4.41 -5.76 -1.47
N ALA A 196 3.48 -5.31 -0.61
CA ALA A 196 3.58 -4.03 0.08
C ALA A 196 4.85 -3.96 0.96
N CYS A 197 5.13 -5.01 1.73
CA CYS A 197 6.33 -5.12 2.55
C CYS A 197 7.62 -5.00 1.72
N PHE A 198 7.70 -5.73 0.61
CA PHE A 198 8.88 -5.70 -0.26
C PHE A 198 9.06 -4.34 -0.93
N MET A 199 7.99 -3.68 -1.37
CA MET A 199 8.08 -2.36 -1.98
C MET A 199 8.52 -1.29 -0.97
N VAL A 200 7.99 -1.30 0.26
CA VAL A 200 8.43 -0.36 1.32
C VAL A 200 9.91 -0.60 1.67
N ALA A 201 10.30 -1.85 1.93
CA ALA A 201 11.68 -2.17 2.27
C ALA A 201 12.67 -1.83 1.13
N ALA A 202 12.27 -2.06 -0.13
CA ALA A 202 13.06 -1.75 -1.31
C ALA A 202 13.24 -0.24 -1.49
N TRP A 203 12.14 0.52 -1.59
CA TRP A 203 12.19 1.91 -2.04
C TRP A 203 12.44 2.90 -0.90
N VAL A 204 11.76 2.74 0.24
CA VAL A 204 11.92 3.63 1.40
C VAL A 204 13.25 3.33 2.10
N GLY A 205 13.55 2.04 2.32
CA GLY A 205 14.75 1.57 3.01
C GLY A 205 16.00 1.52 2.14
N ALA A 206 16.09 0.46 1.33
CA ALA A 206 17.32 0.10 0.63
C ALA A 206 17.72 1.14 -0.43
N ALA A 207 16.80 1.56 -1.29
CA ALA A 207 17.10 2.46 -2.40
C ALA A 207 17.51 3.87 -1.92
N SER A 208 16.76 4.43 -0.96
CA SER A 208 17.11 5.71 -0.30
C SER A 208 18.49 5.65 0.37
N SER A 209 18.83 4.52 0.99
CA SER A 209 20.15 4.30 1.61
C SER A 209 21.27 4.23 0.57
N GLY A 210 21.06 3.46 -0.49
CA GLY A 210 22.06 3.27 -1.54
C GLY A 210 22.30 4.52 -2.38
N ILE A 211 21.29 5.34 -2.65
CA ILE A 211 21.43 6.62 -3.38
C ILE A 211 22.21 7.63 -2.54
N LEU A 212 21.88 7.78 -1.25
CA LEU A 212 22.58 8.69 -0.35
C LEU A 212 24.06 8.32 -0.21
N LEU A 213 24.37 7.02 -0.08
CA LEU A 213 25.73 6.50 -0.08
C LEU A 213 26.50 6.82 -1.36
N ALA A 214 25.91 6.54 -2.52
CA ALA A 214 26.57 6.80 -3.80
C ALA A 214 26.82 8.29 -4.04
N ARG A 215 26.04 9.19 -3.45
CA ARG A 215 26.21 10.63 -3.62
C ARG A 215 27.33 11.19 -2.75
N TYR A 216 27.25 10.99 -1.43
CA TYR A 216 28.08 11.77 -0.48
C TYR A 216 29.29 11.01 0.11
N PHE A 217 29.36 9.68 -0.09
CA PHE A 217 30.34 8.83 0.62
C PHE A 217 31.49 8.34 -0.26
N LYS A 218 31.59 8.83 -1.50
CA LYS A 218 32.72 8.52 -2.41
C LYS A 218 34.09 8.88 -1.82
N GLN A 219 34.13 9.92 -0.99
CA GLN A 219 35.35 10.42 -0.33
C GLN A 219 35.42 10.05 1.16
N THR A 220 34.75 8.96 1.56
CA THR A 220 34.70 8.44 2.93
C THR A 220 35.20 7.00 2.95
N TRP A 221 35.90 6.61 4.01
CA TRP A 221 36.59 5.32 4.17
C TRP A 221 37.69 5.08 3.12
N LYS A 222 38.48 6.11 2.79
CA LYS A 222 39.59 5.97 1.81
C LYS A 222 40.69 5.02 2.27
N ASN A 223 40.88 4.90 3.58
CA ASN A 223 41.84 3.99 4.22
C ASN A 223 41.46 2.51 4.06
N TYR A 224 40.20 2.19 3.73
CA TYR A 224 39.68 0.83 3.75
C TYR A 224 39.19 0.43 2.36
N LYS A 225 39.84 -0.54 1.74
CA LYS A 225 39.37 -1.16 0.49
C LYS A 225 39.26 -2.66 0.68
N THR A 226 38.17 -3.24 0.20
CA THR A 226 37.97 -4.69 0.19
C THR A 226 38.02 -5.15 -1.26
N PHE A 227 38.95 -6.07 -1.59
CA PHE A 227 39.22 -6.50 -2.96
C PHE A 227 39.51 -5.34 -3.93
N ASN A 228 40.27 -4.34 -3.47
CA ASN A 228 40.62 -3.14 -4.24
C ASN A 228 39.42 -2.27 -4.71
N ILE A 229 38.25 -2.47 -4.10
CA ILE A 229 37.03 -1.70 -4.33
C ILE A 229 36.74 -0.84 -3.10
N ASP A 230 36.33 0.41 -3.34
CA ASP A 230 35.95 1.34 -2.28
C ASP A 230 34.71 0.87 -1.51
N GLN A 231 34.67 1.06 -0.18
CA GLN A 231 33.55 0.58 0.65
C GLN A 231 32.19 1.14 0.24
N TRP A 232 32.12 2.45 -0.10
CA TRP A 232 30.87 3.08 -0.52
C TRP A 232 30.24 2.36 -1.71
N PHE A 233 31.07 1.81 -2.61
CA PHE A 233 30.61 1.11 -3.80
C PHE A 233 30.07 -0.29 -3.45
N HIS A 234 30.67 -0.98 -2.49
CA HIS A 234 30.12 -2.24 -1.96
C HIS A 234 28.76 -2.03 -1.31
N PHE A 235 28.63 -1.04 -0.42
CA PHE A 235 27.36 -0.74 0.22
C PHE A 235 26.29 -0.26 -0.77
N HIS A 236 26.66 0.62 -1.71
CA HIS A 236 25.74 1.02 -2.78
C HIS A 236 25.25 -0.19 -3.58
N ARG A 237 26.15 -1.08 -4.01
CA ARG A 237 25.78 -2.29 -4.75
C ARG A 237 24.89 -3.21 -3.91
N LEU A 238 25.19 -3.40 -2.63
CA LEU A 238 24.37 -4.20 -1.72
C LEU A 238 22.93 -3.66 -1.70
N PHE A 239 22.77 -2.38 -1.37
CA PHE A 239 21.45 -1.75 -1.30
C PHE A 239 20.69 -1.75 -2.63
N MET A 240 21.38 -1.50 -3.75
CA MET A 240 20.74 -1.51 -5.08
C MET A 240 20.33 -2.92 -5.51
N MET A 241 21.14 -3.95 -5.23
CA MET A 241 20.78 -5.34 -5.52
C MET A 241 19.63 -5.83 -4.64
N THR A 242 19.61 -5.43 -3.36
CA THR A 242 18.47 -5.69 -2.47
C THR A 242 17.20 -5.01 -2.99
N THR A 243 17.29 -3.73 -3.40
CA THR A 243 16.17 -2.99 -4.00
C THR A 243 15.63 -3.73 -5.22
N TRP A 244 16.52 -4.11 -6.15
CA TRP A 244 16.15 -4.81 -7.37
C TRP A 244 15.49 -6.16 -7.05
N GLY A 245 16.09 -6.97 -6.18
CA GLY A 245 15.58 -8.29 -5.81
C GLY A 245 14.20 -8.24 -5.16
N LEU A 246 14.02 -7.35 -4.16
CA LEU A 246 12.74 -7.16 -3.49
C LEU A 246 11.66 -6.62 -4.45
N THR A 247 12.03 -5.68 -5.34
CA THR A 247 11.10 -5.12 -6.33
C THR A 247 10.63 -6.20 -7.31
N MET A 248 11.54 -7.05 -7.81
CA MET A 248 11.16 -8.16 -8.70
C MET A 248 10.29 -9.20 -8.00
N ALA A 249 10.66 -9.60 -6.78
CA ALA A 249 9.86 -10.54 -5.99
C ALA A 249 8.46 -9.97 -5.71
N GLY A 250 8.37 -8.72 -5.27
CA GLY A 250 7.09 -8.05 -5.00
C GLY A 250 6.24 -7.91 -6.27
N PHE A 251 6.86 -7.61 -7.42
CA PHE A 251 6.16 -7.55 -8.69
C PHE A 251 5.59 -8.91 -9.11
N VAL A 252 6.36 -9.99 -8.99
CA VAL A 252 5.88 -11.35 -9.32
C VAL A 252 4.71 -11.74 -8.42
N LEU A 253 4.79 -11.48 -7.12
CA LEU A 253 3.73 -11.78 -6.16
C LEU A 253 2.41 -11.09 -6.52
N ILE A 254 2.44 -9.78 -6.82
CA ILE A 254 1.21 -9.05 -7.17
C ILE A 254 0.65 -9.50 -8.51
N MET A 255 1.49 -9.83 -9.49
CA MET A 255 1.02 -10.34 -10.79
C MET A 255 0.33 -11.70 -10.65
N ILE A 256 0.82 -12.58 -9.76
CA ILE A 256 0.16 -13.86 -9.45
C ILE A 256 -1.17 -13.61 -8.73
N HIS A 257 -1.21 -12.68 -7.78
CA HIS A 257 -2.43 -12.36 -7.04
C HIS A 257 -3.54 -11.83 -7.97
N VAL A 258 -3.22 -10.79 -8.76
CA VAL A 258 -4.15 -10.10 -9.65
C VAL A 258 -4.54 -10.98 -10.85
N GLY A 259 -3.61 -11.80 -11.36
CA GLY A 259 -3.85 -12.68 -12.51
C GLY A 259 -4.03 -11.96 -13.85
N GLY A 260 -3.56 -10.70 -13.94
CA GLY A 260 -3.73 -9.85 -15.11
C GLY A 260 -3.33 -8.40 -14.86
N TRP A 261 -3.87 -7.49 -15.66
CA TRP A 261 -3.72 -6.05 -15.45
C TRP A 261 -4.73 -5.55 -14.40
N THR A 262 -4.41 -4.42 -13.75
CA THR A 262 -5.33 -3.80 -12.79
C THR A 262 -6.67 -3.45 -13.46
N SER A 263 -7.75 -3.76 -12.76
CA SER A 263 -9.10 -3.28 -13.10
C SER A 263 -9.34 -1.84 -12.67
N VAL A 264 -8.51 -1.32 -11.75
CA VAL A 264 -8.67 0.01 -11.20
C VAL A 264 -8.28 1.03 -12.28
N PRO A 265 -9.21 1.91 -12.70
CA PRO A 265 -8.90 2.95 -13.68
C PRO A 265 -7.82 3.92 -13.18
N ALA A 266 -6.99 4.43 -14.10
CA ALA A 266 -5.87 5.32 -13.77
C ALA A 266 -6.30 6.63 -13.08
N ASN A 267 -7.49 7.12 -13.40
CA ASN A 267 -8.09 8.32 -12.81
C ASN A 267 -8.60 8.08 -11.38
N THR A 268 -8.90 6.82 -11.01
CA THR A 268 -9.28 6.46 -9.64
C THR A 268 -8.04 6.25 -8.79
N ASN A 269 -7.10 5.43 -9.26
CA ASN A 269 -5.83 5.24 -8.56
C ASN A 269 -4.70 4.95 -9.58
N PRO A 270 -3.70 5.82 -9.69
CA PRO A 270 -2.62 5.67 -10.68
C PRO A 270 -1.49 4.73 -10.22
N HIS A 271 -1.57 4.09 -9.04
CA HIS A 271 -0.53 3.27 -8.44
C HIS A 271 0.13 2.30 -9.42
N ALA A 272 -0.65 1.46 -10.10
CA ALA A 272 -0.12 0.44 -11.01
C ALA A 272 0.62 1.02 -12.22
N TYR A 273 0.14 2.17 -12.74
CA TYR A 273 0.74 2.84 -13.90
C TYR A 273 2.08 3.49 -13.53
N ILE A 274 2.13 4.19 -12.40
CA ILE A 274 3.38 4.81 -11.91
C ILE A 274 4.37 3.72 -11.47
N GLY A 275 3.86 2.68 -10.81
CA GLY A 275 4.61 1.52 -10.34
C GLY A 275 5.28 0.76 -11.48
N ILE A 276 4.57 0.45 -12.57
CA ILE A 276 5.16 -0.29 -13.69
C ILE A 276 6.29 0.49 -14.37
N VAL A 277 6.12 1.82 -14.53
CA VAL A 277 7.19 2.68 -15.09
C VAL A 277 8.41 2.66 -14.16
N SER A 278 8.21 2.80 -12.85
CA SER A 278 9.29 2.71 -11.87
C SER A 278 10.01 1.36 -11.90
N ILE A 279 9.25 0.25 -11.97
CA ILE A 279 9.79 -1.11 -12.06
C ILE A 279 10.63 -1.30 -13.33
N VAL A 280 10.17 -0.81 -14.48
CA VAL A 280 10.94 -0.89 -15.75
C VAL A 280 12.26 -0.12 -15.63
N LEU A 281 12.23 1.09 -15.08
CA LEU A 281 13.45 1.88 -14.87
C LEU A 281 14.40 1.17 -13.90
N CYS A 282 13.89 0.63 -12.79
CA CYS A 282 14.66 -0.15 -11.82
C CYS A 282 15.28 -1.41 -12.47
N PHE A 283 14.51 -2.12 -13.29
CA PHE A 283 14.94 -3.34 -13.95
C PHE A 283 16.13 -3.10 -14.88
N ILE A 284 16.12 -1.98 -15.61
CA ILE A 284 17.16 -1.61 -16.58
C ILE A 284 18.46 -1.15 -15.88
N GLN A 285 18.40 -0.68 -14.63
CA GLN A 285 19.55 -0.08 -13.93
C GLN A 285 20.80 -0.96 -13.82
N PRO A 286 20.71 -2.25 -13.42
CA PRO A 286 21.89 -3.11 -13.37
C PRO A 286 22.55 -3.31 -14.73
N PHE A 287 21.76 -3.34 -15.82
CA PHE A 287 22.28 -3.46 -17.17
C PHE A 287 23.02 -2.20 -17.62
N ILE A 288 22.48 -1.01 -17.31
CA ILE A 288 23.20 0.26 -17.50
C ILE A 288 24.52 0.20 -16.73
N ALA A 289 24.49 -0.20 -15.45
CA ALA A 289 25.68 -0.30 -14.61
C ALA A 289 26.71 -1.33 -15.12
N ALA A 290 26.28 -2.39 -15.81
CA ALA A 290 27.18 -3.35 -16.45
C ALA A 290 27.94 -2.74 -17.65
N CYS A 291 27.31 -1.79 -18.37
CA CYS A 291 27.95 -1.01 -19.43
C CYS A 291 28.88 0.11 -18.92
N ARG A 292 29.21 0.12 -17.62
CA ARG A 292 30.09 1.13 -17.01
C ARG A 292 31.48 1.10 -17.64
N CYS A 293 31.87 2.22 -18.23
CA CYS A 293 33.19 2.44 -18.80
C CYS A 293 34.27 2.78 -17.75
N SER A 294 35.54 2.69 -18.16
CA SER A 294 36.72 3.01 -17.33
C SER A 294 36.63 4.43 -16.75
N PRO A 295 37.19 4.69 -15.54
CA PRO A 295 37.28 6.04 -14.97
C PRO A 295 37.89 7.12 -15.88
N THR A 296 38.71 6.74 -16.85
CA THR A 296 39.39 7.65 -17.78
C THR A 296 38.74 7.73 -19.17
N ASP A 297 37.64 7.00 -19.42
CA ASP A 297 36.97 6.98 -20.73
C ASP A 297 36.15 8.27 -20.96
N SER A 298 36.25 8.84 -22.17
CA SER A 298 35.48 10.00 -22.63
C SER A 298 33.96 9.89 -22.46
N ARG A 299 33.41 8.66 -22.47
CA ARG A 299 31.97 8.39 -22.33
C ARG A 299 31.52 8.33 -20.87
N ARG A 300 32.45 8.40 -19.91
CA ARG A 300 32.14 8.31 -18.47
C ARG A 300 31.17 9.38 -17.97
N PRO A 301 31.23 10.65 -18.42
CA PRO A 301 30.24 11.66 -18.04
C PRO A 301 28.83 11.29 -18.51
N VAL A 302 28.69 10.78 -19.75
CA VAL A 302 27.39 10.35 -20.31
C VAL A 302 26.81 9.20 -19.51
N PHE A 303 27.62 8.17 -19.25
CA PHE A 303 27.22 7.05 -18.37
C PHE A 303 26.76 7.54 -16.99
N ASN A 304 27.54 8.42 -16.36
CA ASN A 304 27.21 8.93 -15.02
C ASN A 304 25.87 9.69 -15.04
N TRP A 305 25.60 10.50 -16.06
CA TRP A 305 24.37 11.28 -16.17
C TRP A 305 23.16 10.38 -16.42
N ILE A 306 23.26 9.42 -17.34
CA ILE A 306 22.18 8.46 -17.63
C ILE A 306 21.88 7.61 -16.38
N HIS A 307 22.90 6.99 -15.79
CA HIS A 307 22.72 6.13 -14.62
C HIS A 307 22.11 6.91 -13.44
N TRP A 308 22.61 8.14 -13.20
CA TRP A 308 22.07 9.03 -12.19
C TRP A 308 20.61 9.42 -12.46
N PHE A 309 20.30 9.88 -13.67
CA PHE A 309 18.96 10.36 -14.02
C PHE A 309 17.93 9.25 -13.92
N VAL A 310 18.17 8.11 -14.58
CA VAL A 310 17.28 6.95 -14.54
C VAL A 310 17.08 6.46 -13.10
N GLY A 311 18.10 6.58 -12.24
CA GLY A 311 18.06 6.04 -10.88
C GLY A 311 17.22 6.91 -9.95
N ASN A 312 17.41 8.23 -10.05
CA ASN A 312 16.60 9.18 -9.29
C ASN A 312 15.16 9.24 -9.82
N ALA A 313 14.95 9.13 -11.14
CA ALA A 313 13.60 9.04 -11.70
C ALA A 313 12.85 7.79 -11.20
N ALA A 314 13.50 6.62 -11.19
CA ALA A 314 12.94 5.40 -10.63
C ALA A 314 12.59 5.58 -9.13
N GLN A 315 13.50 6.16 -8.34
CA GLN A 315 13.26 6.43 -6.92
C GLN A 315 12.03 7.33 -6.71
N THR A 316 11.95 8.47 -7.42
CA THR A 316 10.84 9.40 -7.28
C THR A 316 9.50 8.73 -7.64
N LEU A 317 9.44 8.05 -8.78
CA LEU A 317 8.24 7.34 -9.20
C LEU A 317 7.88 6.19 -8.24
N GLY A 318 8.87 5.48 -7.71
CA GLY A 318 8.67 4.42 -6.71
C GLY A 318 8.05 4.95 -5.41
N ILE A 319 8.58 6.05 -4.87
CA ILE A 319 8.01 6.69 -3.68
C ILE A 319 6.60 7.23 -3.95
N THR A 320 6.36 7.86 -5.11
CA THR A 320 5.01 8.30 -5.51
C THR A 320 4.04 7.13 -5.63
N ALA A 321 4.47 6.01 -6.22
CA ALA A 321 3.65 4.81 -6.31
C ALA A 321 3.30 4.25 -4.92
N ILE A 322 4.21 4.33 -3.94
CA ILE A 322 3.92 3.90 -2.56
C ILE A 322 2.79 4.72 -1.95
N PHE A 323 2.75 6.05 -2.08
CA PHE A 323 1.64 6.86 -1.56
C PHE A 323 0.27 6.35 -2.04
N PHE A 324 0.13 6.15 -3.35
CA PHE A 324 -1.10 5.60 -3.93
C PHE A 324 -1.34 4.14 -3.57
N GLY A 325 -0.27 3.38 -3.32
CA GLY A 325 -0.32 1.98 -2.92
C GLY A 325 -0.81 1.79 -1.48
N LEU A 326 -0.43 2.67 -0.55
CA LEU A 326 -0.92 2.65 0.84
C LEU A 326 -2.43 2.91 0.89
N GLU A 327 -2.91 3.86 0.09
CA GLU A 327 -4.34 4.14 -0.06
C GLU A 327 -5.07 2.96 -0.73
N LEU A 328 -4.51 2.37 -1.79
CA LEU A 328 -5.10 1.22 -2.48
C LEU A 328 -5.15 -0.04 -1.58
N TYR A 329 -4.17 -0.21 -0.70
CA TYR A 329 -4.15 -1.27 0.31
C TYR A 329 -5.21 -1.03 1.40
N GLY A 330 -5.71 0.20 1.55
CA GLY A 330 -6.66 0.57 2.58
C GLY A 330 -6.01 0.85 3.94
N LEU A 331 -4.74 1.28 3.95
CA LEU A 331 -4.10 1.67 5.20
C LEU A 331 -4.66 2.99 5.76
N PRO A 332 -4.58 3.20 7.08
CA PRO A 332 -5.08 4.41 7.71
C PRO A 332 -4.40 5.67 7.16
N ARG A 333 -5.12 6.78 7.10
CA ARG A 333 -4.62 8.04 6.52
C ARG A 333 -3.38 8.58 7.22
N TRP A 334 -3.15 8.27 8.50
CA TRP A 334 -1.97 8.75 9.20
C TRP A 334 -0.66 8.15 8.65
N THR A 335 -0.71 6.98 7.98
CA THR A 335 0.47 6.40 7.31
C THR A 335 1.02 7.31 6.21
N TRP A 336 0.18 8.17 5.62
CA TRP A 336 0.64 9.22 4.71
C TRP A 336 1.53 10.24 5.41
N TRP A 337 1.21 10.61 6.66
CA TRP A 337 2.05 11.53 7.43
C TRP A 337 3.41 10.91 7.73
N VAL A 338 3.49 9.61 7.99
CA VAL A 338 4.77 8.88 8.13
C VAL A 338 5.59 8.99 6.85
N MET A 339 4.97 8.80 5.68
CA MET A 339 5.64 8.95 4.40
C MET A 339 6.07 10.41 4.12
N ILE A 340 5.26 11.39 4.50
CA ILE A 340 5.61 12.82 4.38
C ILE A 340 6.81 13.16 5.26
N VAL A 341 6.84 12.66 6.52
CA VAL A 341 7.98 12.81 7.42
C VAL A 341 9.23 12.15 6.83
N PHE A 342 9.10 10.96 6.26
CA PHE A 342 10.19 10.29 5.54
C PHE A 342 10.73 11.17 4.39
N VAL A 343 9.85 11.68 3.50
CA VAL A 343 10.28 12.52 2.37
C VAL A 343 10.94 13.80 2.86
N GLY A 344 10.36 14.47 3.86
CA GLY A 344 10.92 15.67 4.47
C GLY A 344 12.31 15.43 5.08
N PHE A 345 12.45 14.35 5.86
CA PHE A 345 13.72 13.93 6.45
C PHE A 345 14.76 13.56 5.39
N HIS A 346 14.36 12.82 4.36
CA HIS A 346 15.23 12.42 3.25
C HIS A 346 15.78 13.66 2.52
N CYS A 347 14.90 14.60 2.15
CA CYS A 347 15.29 15.87 1.53
C CYS A 347 16.19 16.72 2.44
N LEU A 348 15.85 16.84 3.72
CA LEU A 348 16.65 17.56 4.71
C LEU A 348 18.07 16.99 4.81
N MET A 349 18.20 15.66 4.86
CA MET A 349 19.50 15.00 4.93
C MET A 349 20.32 15.19 3.66
N HIS A 350 19.68 15.19 2.48
CA HIS A 350 20.33 15.57 1.23
C HIS A 350 20.85 17.03 1.28
N ILE A 351 20.07 17.97 1.82
CA ILE A 351 20.49 19.37 1.97
C ILE A 351 21.67 19.49 2.93
N ILE A 352 21.58 18.90 4.13
CA ILE A 352 22.63 18.94 5.16
C ILE A 352 23.94 18.36 4.63
N LEU A 353 23.89 17.20 3.98
CA LEU A 353 25.09 16.56 3.43
C LEU A 353 25.67 17.33 2.24
N SER A 354 24.83 17.96 1.41
CA SER A 354 25.30 18.82 0.31
C SER A 354 26.01 20.07 0.84
N ILE A 355 25.48 20.71 1.89
CA ILE A 355 26.17 21.83 2.57
C ILE A 355 27.50 21.35 3.17
N GLY A 356 27.48 20.18 3.82
CA GLY A 356 28.68 19.55 4.38
C GLY A 356 29.76 19.28 3.33
N GLU A 357 29.37 18.83 2.13
CA GLU A 357 30.26 18.62 0.98
C GLU A 357 30.86 19.96 0.49
N CYS A 358 30.05 21.01 0.31
CA CYS A 358 30.55 22.35 -0.05
C CYS A 358 31.56 22.90 0.97
N VAL A 359 31.32 22.70 2.26
CA VAL A 359 32.24 23.11 3.33
C VAL A 359 33.54 22.29 3.31
N SER A 360 33.44 20.98 3.09
CA SER A 360 34.60 20.09 2.93
C SER A 360 35.47 20.50 1.74
N ASP A 361 34.85 20.79 0.59
CA ASP A 361 35.55 21.22 -0.62
C ASP A 361 36.26 22.56 -0.42
N SER A 362 35.61 23.51 0.27
CA SER A 362 36.21 24.80 0.60
C SER A 362 37.43 24.64 1.51
N LYS A 363 37.34 23.78 2.54
CA LYS A 363 38.48 23.46 3.42
C LYS A 363 39.62 22.78 2.68
N THR A 364 39.30 21.87 1.76
CA THR A 364 40.29 21.17 0.94
C THR A 364 41.03 22.15 0.02
N LYS A 365 40.32 23.06 -0.66
CA LYS A 365 40.93 24.11 -1.48
C LYS A 365 41.86 25.01 -0.67
N ASN A 366 41.47 25.39 0.55
CA ASN A 366 42.31 26.20 1.44
C ASN A 366 43.57 25.45 1.91
N GLN A 367 43.47 24.14 2.19
CA GLN A 367 44.64 23.31 2.54
C GLN A 367 45.62 23.18 1.37
N VAL A 368 45.13 22.89 0.16
CA VAL A 368 45.98 22.78 -1.04
C VAL A 368 46.65 24.12 -1.36
N SER A 369 45.93 25.23 -1.24
CA SER A 369 46.49 26.58 -1.46
C SER A 369 47.55 26.94 -0.41
N GLY A 370 47.37 26.51 0.84
CA GLY A 370 48.33 26.71 1.92
C GLY A 370 49.61 25.87 1.77
N ILE A 371 49.50 24.62 1.30
CA ILE A 371 50.64 23.74 1.01
C ILE A 371 51.42 24.26 -0.20
N ALA A 372 50.72 24.63 -1.29
CA ALA A 372 51.35 25.22 -2.47
C ALA A 372 52.14 26.49 -2.14
N MET A 373 51.62 27.38 -1.27
CA MET A 373 52.37 28.55 -0.80
C MET A 373 53.56 28.21 0.12
N LYS A 374 53.51 27.09 0.85
CA LYS A 374 54.61 26.66 1.73
C LYS A 374 55.74 25.98 0.97
N ASP A 375 55.42 25.26 -0.10
CA ASP A 375 56.39 24.59 -0.98
C ASP A 375 57.21 25.59 -1.83
N PHE A 376 56.66 26.77 -2.14
CA PHE A 376 57.45 27.86 -2.75
C PHE A 376 58.58 28.39 -1.84
N ASN A 377 58.50 28.17 -0.52
CA ASN A 377 59.55 28.54 0.44
C ASN A 377 60.49 27.39 0.80
N SER A 378 60.24 26.16 0.34
CA SER A 378 61.05 24.97 0.67
C SER A 378 61.53 24.27 -0.59
N SER A 379 62.52 24.87 -1.26
CA SER A 379 63.32 24.17 -2.26
C SER A 379 64.31 23.24 -1.55
N ARG A 380 63.88 22.04 -1.12
CA ARG A 380 64.73 20.87 -0.81
C ARG A 380 63.91 19.70 -0.21
N ASP A 381 63.41 18.81 -1.06
CA ASP A 381 63.55 17.35 -0.92
C ASP A 381 62.73 16.62 -2.00
N MET A 382 63.43 16.03 -2.96
CA MET A 382 62.87 15.32 -4.10
C MET A 382 62.91 13.80 -3.86
N LEU A 383 62.32 13.31 -2.77
CA LEU A 383 62.15 11.87 -2.51
C LEU A 383 61.13 11.62 -1.37
N GLN A 384 59.90 12.11 -1.52
CA GLN A 384 58.79 11.74 -0.65
C GLN A 384 57.90 10.68 -1.34
N PRO A 385 57.50 9.59 -0.64
CA PRO A 385 56.47 8.67 -1.13
C PRO A 385 55.17 9.43 -1.46
N PRO A 386 54.26 8.87 -2.27
CA PRO A 386 53.02 9.55 -2.65
C PRO A 386 52.32 10.11 -1.41
N PRO A 387 51.75 11.34 -1.47
CA PRO A 387 51.30 12.05 -0.28
C PRO A 387 50.36 11.18 0.54
N GLN A 388 50.65 11.07 1.84
CA GLN A 388 49.87 10.34 2.85
C GLN A 388 48.40 10.79 2.88
N ASP A 389 48.12 11.98 2.34
CA ASP A 389 46.80 12.57 2.13
C ASP A 389 45.86 11.75 1.23
N LYS A 390 46.36 10.85 0.38
CA LYS A 390 45.52 10.01 -0.49
C LYS A 390 44.76 8.91 0.25
N LEU A 391 45.18 8.56 1.46
CA LEU A 391 44.58 7.48 2.24
C LEU A 391 43.55 8.01 3.26
N LEU A 392 43.70 9.27 3.70
CA LEU A 392 42.81 9.88 4.68
C LEU A 392 41.47 10.32 4.07
N ASP A 393 40.41 10.33 4.89
CA ASP A 393 39.10 10.82 4.49
C ASP A 393 39.15 12.34 4.26
N ALA A 394 38.37 12.85 3.29
CA ALA A 394 38.24 14.29 3.10
C ALA A 394 37.70 14.99 4.38
N PRO A 395 38.06 16.27 4.62
CA PRO A 395 37.64 17.02 5.80
C PRO A 395 36.15 16.84 6.11
N GLY A 396 35.81 16.56 7.37
CA GLY A 396 34.41 16.25 7.75
C GLY A 396 33.99 14.78 7.51
N GLY A 397 34.94 13.85 7.33
CA GLY A 397 34.65 12.41 7.29
C GLY A 397 33.87 11.89 8.50
N THR A 398 34.20 12.33 9.72
CA THR A 398 33.48 11.95 10.96
C THR A 398 32.04 12.46 10.95
N PHE A 399 31.83 13.71 10.52
CA PHE A 399 30.49 14.28 10.37
C PHE A 399 29.63 13.47 9.39
N ARG A 400 30.17 13.13 8.21
CA ARG A 400 29.46 12.30 7.22
C ARG A 400 29.09 10.93 7.78
N LYS A 401 29.99 10.26 8.50
CA LYS A 401 29.72 8.95 9.12
C LYS A 401 28.64 9.04 10.20
N ALA A 402 28.68 10.08 11.06
CA ALA A 402 27.64 10.32 12.06
C ALA A 402 26.27 10.57 11.41
N MET A 403 26.22 11.42 10.39
CA MET A 403 24.99 11.70 9.64
C MET A 403 24.44 10.46 8.93
N LEU A 404 25.30 9.57 8.41
CA LEU A 404 24.86 8.30 7.84
C LEU A 404 24.23 7.38 8.89
N ALA A 405 24.84 7.28 10.08
CA ALA A 405 24.31 6.44 11.15
C ALA A 405 22.92 6.93 11.59
N VAL A 406 22.75 8.24 11.77
CA VAL A 406 21.45 8.85 12.07
C VAL A 406 20.45 8.58 10.96
N TYR A 407 20.85 8.79 9.70
CA TYR A 407 19.98 8.58 8.55
C TYR A 407 19.50 7.12 8.43
N LEU A 408 20.40 6.15 8.54
CA LEU A 408 20.06 4.74 8.49
C LEU A 408 19.14 4.35 9.65
N LEU A 409 19.44 4.83 10.87
CA LEU A 409 18.59 4.56 12.03
C LEU A 409 17.17 5.08 11.81
N VAL A 410 17.01 6.34 11.41
CA VAL A 410 15.68 6.94 11.20
C VAL A 410 14.94 6.27 10.05
N ILE A 411 15.58 6.03 8.90
CA ILE A 411 14.92 5.36 7.77
C ILE A 411 14.46 3.97 8.13
N TRP A 412 15.32 3.15 8.74
CA TRP A 412 14.95 1.78 9.06
C TRP A 412 13.92 1.69 10.18
N LEU A 413 13.90 2.65 11.12
CA LEU A 413 12.78 2.78 12.06
C LEU A 413 11.46 3.08 11.33
N LEU A 414 11.45 4.05 10.40
CA LEU A 414 10.24 4.37 9.62
C LEU A 414 9.78 3.18 8.76
N VAL A 415 10.72 2.44 8.15
CA VAL A 415 10.42 1.21 7.43
C VAL A 415 9.79 0.18 8.36
N ILE A 416 10.38 -0.08 9.54
CA ILE A 416 9.84 -1.03 10.52
C ILE A 416 8.43 -0.60 10.94
N THR A 417 8.20 0.68 11.23
CA THR A 417 6.87 1.20 11.56
C THR A 417 5.86 0.92 10.45
N LEU A 418 6.19 1.23 9.19
CA LEU A 418 5.29 0.95 8.06
C LEU A 418 5.04 -0.56 7.88
N LEU A 419 6.07 -1.39 8.04
CA LEU A 419 5.92 -2.85 7.94
C LEU A 419 5.03 -3.41 9.05
N LEU A 420 5.15 -2.92 10.28
CA LEU A 420 4.27 -3.32 11.38
C LEU A 420 2.81 -3.00 11.07
N VAL A 421 2.53 -1.80 10.55
CA VAL A 421 1.17 -1.39 10.17
C VAL A 421 0.61 -2.25 9.04
N ILE A 422 1.44 -2.60 8.05
CA ILE A 422 1.04 -3.44 6.92
C ILE A 422 0.71 -4.87 7.37
N ILE A 423 1.48 -5.42 8.32
CA ILE A 423 1.39 -6.83 8.73
C ILE A 423 0.34 -7.03 9.82
N VAL A 424 0.31 -6.16 10.82
CA VAL A 424 -0.49 -6.30 12.04
C VAL A 424 -1.84 -5.57 11.92
N GLY A 425 -1.89 -4.49 11.14
CA GLY A 425 -3.08 -3.64 11.04
C GLY A 425 -3.24 -2.69 12.22
N GLU A 426 -4.11 -1.68 12.05
CA GLU A 426 -4.28 -0.60 13.03
C GLU A 426 -4.91 -1.06 14.34
N HIS A 427 -5.98 -1.86 14.26
CA HIS A 427 -6.73 -2.30 15.43
C HIS A 427 -5.86 -3.10 16.40
N GLU A 428 -5.10 -4.09 15.90
CA GLU A 428 -4.18 -4.86 16.74
C GLU A 428 -3.05 -3.99 17.31
N LEU A 429 -2.59 -2.97 16.58
CA LEU A 429 -1.57 -2.04 17.08
C LEU A 429 -2.11 -1.11 18.18
N GLN A 430 -3.39 -0.73 18.11
CA GLN A 430 -4.09 -0.02 19.18
C GLN A 430 -4.27 -0.93 20.41
N ASP A 431 -4.68 -2.18 20.21
CA ASP A 431 -4.81 -3.18 21.28
C ASP A 431 -3.48 -3.43 22.00
N TRP A 432 -2.36 -3.35 21.28
CA TRP A 432 -1.01 -3.50 21.85
C TRP A 432 -0.49 -2.20 22.50
N ASN A 433 -1.27 -1.13 22.55
CA ASN A 433 -0.86 0.20 23.01
C ASN A 433 0.41 0.72 22.28
N LEU A 434 0.55 0.42 20.99
CA LEU A 434 1.65 0.92 20.16
C LEU A 434 1.29 2.19 19.41
N ILE A 435 0.00 2.49 19.30
CA ILE A 435 -0.55 3.71 18.71
C ILE A 435 -1.48 4.34 19.77
N PHE A 436 -1.37 5.66 19.98
CA PHE A 436 -1.98 6.35 21.12
C PHE A 436 -3.00 7.43 20.73
N TRP A 437 -3.44 7.43 19.47
CA TRP A 437 -4.37 8.44 18.95
C TRP A 437 -5.76 7.80 18.86
N ASP A 438 -6.74 8.40 19.53
CA ASP A 438 -8.16 8.05 19.38
C ASP A 438 -8.68 8.59 18.04
N GLU A 439 -9.60 7.85 17.39
CA GLU A 439 -10.26 8.24 16.12
C GLU A 439 -11.00 9.59 16.21
#